data_AF-A0A539D7W2-F1
#
_entry.id   AF-A0A539D7W2-F1
#
_cell.length_a   1.000
_cell.length_b   1.000
_cell.length_c   1.000
_cell.angle_alpha   90.00
_cell.angle_beta   90.00
_cell.angle_gamma   90.00
#
_symmetry.space_group_name_H-M   'P 1'
#
loop_
_entity.id
_entity.type
_entity.pdbx_description
1 polymer ?
#
loop_
_entity_poly.entity_id
_entity_poly.type
_entity_poly.pdbx_seq_one_letter_code
_entity_poly.pdbx_strand_id
1 'polypeptide(L)'
;MKRALFAVLALSALAACSTYSTGPAGTGAVTPRGGALQSGPIDLGDWRRGPADGVIQRFSSNLIRRYAAGSALSVAVADLRTNQFLCVAPAAGRGGDPPDQVCRRQQVEAGCTHTWQAHLWDDAPGVAAKVSRVRGLYDKRCAADGGLLGGPG
;
A
#
# COMPACT_ATOMS: atom_id res chain seq x y z
N MET A 1 -65.35 -29.12 35.09
CA MET A 1 -64.04 -29.76 34.81
C MET A 1 -63.13 -28.70 34.23
N LYS A 2 -62.27 -28.12 35.07
CA LYS A 2 -60.81 -28.33 35.11
C LYS A 2 -60.03 -27.57 34.01
N ARG A 3 -59.60 -26.36 34.44
CA ARG A 3 -58.28 -25.74 34.33
C ARG A 3 -57.82 -25.18 32.97
N ALA A 4 -57.71 -23.85 33.00
CA ALA A 4 -56.89 -23.00 32.16
C ALA A 4 -55.42 -23.45 32.12
N LEU A 5 -54.79 -23.27 30.95
CA LEU A 5 -53.34 -23.17 30.73
C LEU A 5 -53.15 -22.21 29.54
N PHE A 6 -52.77 -20.96 29.80
CA PHE A 6 -51.40 -20.42 29.87
C PHE A 6 -50.85 -20.02 28.49
N ALA A 7 -50.58 -18.71 28.40
CA ALA A 7 -49.99 -17.97 27.30
C ALA A 7 -48.49 -18.28 27.12
N VAL A 8 -47.96 -18.05 25.91
CA VAL A 8 -46.54 -17.68 25.75
C VAL A 8 -46.43 -16.53 24.75
N LEU A 9 -45.94 -15.41 25.29
CA LEU A 9 -45.52 -14.20 24.62
C LEU A 9 -44.38 -14.47 23.64
N ALA A 10 -44.39 -13.70 22.55
CA ALA A 10 -43.21 -13.34 21.78
C ALA A 10 -42.10 -12.79 22.69
N LEU A 11 -40.82 -13.05 22.39
CA LEU A 11 -39.75 -12.07 22.55
C LEU A 11 -38.41 -12.56 21.93
N SER A 12 -37.81 -11.67 21.14
CA SER A 12 -36.36 -11.40 21.09
C SER A 12 -35.42 -12.39 20.42
N ALA A 13 -35.15 -12.15 19.14
CA ALA A 13 -33.85 -12.43 18.55
C ALA A 13 -32.82 -11.39 19.03
N LEU A 14 -31.80 -11.81 19.79
CA LEU A 14 -30.52 -11.12 19.95
C LEU A 14 -29.44 -12.05 20.53
N ALA A 15 -28.29 -12.03 19.85
CA ALA A 15 -26.92 -12.19 20.36
C ALA A 15 -26.41 -13.56 20.90
N ALA A 16 -25.48 -14.11 20.10
CA ALA A 16 -24.15 -14.59 20.46
C ALA A 16 -23.95 -15.42 21.75
N CYS A 17 -23.48 -16.66 21.57
CA CYS A 17 -22.46 -17.27 22.43
C CYS A 17 -21.53 -18.18 21.62
N SER A 18 -20.30 -17.69 21.48
CA SER A 18 -19.01 -18.37 21.30
C SER A 18 -18.99 -19.90 21.30
N THR A 19 -18.65 -20.50 20.16
CA THR A 19 -17.94 -21.79 20.14
C THR A 19 -16.46 -21.50 20.35
N TYR A 20 -16.02 -21.63 21.60
CA TYR A 20 -14.61 -21.62 21.99
C TYR A 20 -14.02 -22.97 21.61
N SER A 21 -13.26 -23.03 20.50
CA SER A 21 -12.54 -24.23 20.11
C SER A 21 -11.08 -24.06 20.52
N THR A 22 -10.73 -24.59 21.69
CA THR A 22 -9.35 -24.76 22.16
C THR A 22 -8.71 -25.91 21.39
N GLY A 23 -8.09 -25.59 20.25
CA GLY A 23 -7.11 -26.42 19.57
C GLY A 23 -5.68 -25.97 19.92
N PRO A 24 -4.69 -26.87 19.93
CA PRO A 24 -3.33 -26.53 20.33
C PRO A 24 -2.65 -25.64 19.28
N ALA A 25 -2.08 -24.52 19.75
CA ALA A 25 -1.06 -23.69 19.10
C ALA A 25 -1.14 -23.57 17.56
N GLY A 26 -2.13 -22.84 17.06
CA GLY A 26 -2.17 -22.37 15.67
C GLY A 26 -2.27 -20.85 15.66
N THR A 27 -1.27 -20.17 15.09
CA THR A 27 -1.25 -18.72 14.86
C THR A 27 -2.54 -18.27 14.20
N GLY A 28 -3.43 -17.65 14.97
CA GLY A 28 -4.65 -17.03 14.47
C GLY A 28 -4.31 -15.85 13.58
N ALA A 29 -4.02 -16.13 12.32
CA ALA A 29 -3.88 -15.12 11.29
C ALA A 29 -5.26 -14.48 11.12
N VAL A 30 -5.43 -13.28 11.68
CA VAL A 30 -6.50 -12.38 11.29
C VAL A 30 -6.29 -12.11 9.80
N THR A 31 -7.07 -12.76 8.93
CA THR A 31 -7.05 -12.45 7.50
C THR A 31 -7.42 -10.98 7.36
N PRO A 32 -6.51 -10.10 6.88
CA PRO A 32 -6.88 -8.72 6.64
C PRO A 32 -7.99 -8.74 5.60
N ARG A 33 -9.19 -8.27 5.97
CA ARG A 33 -10.29 -8.06 5.03
C ARG A 33 -9.95 -6.80 4.21
N GLY A 34 -8.94 -6.93 3.34
CA GLY A 34 -8.58 -5.96 2.32
C GLY A 34 -8.95 -6.58 0.98
N GLY A 35 -9.63 -5.82 0.11
CA GLY A 35 -9.88 -6.25 -1.26
C GLY A 35 -8.59 -6.78 -1.89
N ALA A 36 -8.69 -7.87 -2.66
CA ALA A 36 -7.53 -8.44 -3.33
C ALA A 36 -6.80 -7.33 -4.09
N LEU A 37 -5.48 -7.21 -3.88
CA LEU A 37 -4.68 -6.30 -4.68
C LEU A 37 -4.93 -6.63 -6.16
N GLN A 38 -5.00 -5.59 -7.00
CA GLN A 38 -4.97 -5.79 -8.44
C GLN A 38 -3.73 -6.64 -8.75
N SER A 39 -3.87 -7.74 -9.48
CA SER A 39 -2.73 -8.58 -9.86
C SER A 39 -2.03 -8.02 -11.09
N GLY A 40 -0.79 -8.45 -11.34
CA GLY A 40 -0.01 -8.08 -12.53
C GLY A 40 0.92 -6.88 -12.34
N PRO A 41 1.62 -6.47 -13.42
CA PRO A 41 2.63 -5.43 -13.37
C PRO A 41 2.07 -4.06 -12.95
N ILE A 42 2.85 -3.30 -12.17
CA ILE A 42 2.57 -1.90 -11.89
C ILE A 42 2.81 -1.06 -13.16
N ASP A 43 1.83 -0.23 -13.51
CA ASP A 43 1.94 0.72 -14.62
C ASP A 43 2.86 1.88 -14.22
N LEU A 44 4.05 1.91 -14.80
CA LEU A 44 5.07 2.95 -14.57
C LEU A 44 4.82 4.23 -15.39
N GLY A 45 3.73 4.29 -16.14
CA GLY A 45 3.45 5.35 -17.10
C GLY A 45 4.19 5.17 -18.43
N ASP A 46 3.86 6.00 -19.43
CA ASP A 46 4.58 6.04 -20.70
C ASP A 46 5.87 6.85 -20.56
N TRP A 47 6.81 6.34 -19.79
CA TRP A 47 8.08 7.03 -19.49
C TRP A 47 9.07 7.06 -20.66
N ARG A 48 8.82 6.23 -21.68
CA ARG A 48 9.64 6.18 -22.90
C ARG A 48 9.30 7.31 -23.87
N ARG A 49 8.03 7.68 -23.98
CA ARG A 49 7.55 8.63 -25.00
C ARG A 49 6.78 9.81 -24.43
N GLY A 50 6.26 9.70 -23.21
CA GLY A 50 5.46 10.71 -22.55
C GLY A 50 6.28 11.76 -21.78
N PRO A 51 5.68 12.92 -21.48
CA PRO A 51 6.30 13.94 -20.65
C PRO A 51 6.27 13.52 -19.16
N ALA A 52 7.19 14.06 -18.36
CA ALA A 52 7.41 13.61 -16.98
C ALA A 52 6.19 13.81 -16.05
N ASP A 53 5.41 14.86 -16.26
CA ASP A 53 4.16 15.16 -15.57
C ASP A 53 3.08 14.11 -15.89
N GLY A 54 2.96 13.69 -17.15
CA GLY A 54 2.07 12.61 -17.56
C GLY A 54 2.45 11.27 -16.92
N VAL A 55 3.76 11.00 -16.82
CA VAL A 55 4.29 9.79 -16.17
C VAL A 55 3.94 9.76 -14.68
N ILE A 56 4.24 10.84 -13.94
CA ILE A 56 3.98 10.89 -12.49
C ILE A 56 2.48 10.84 -12.18
N GLN A 57 1.63 11.49 -12.98
CA GLN A 57 0.17 11.46 -12.79
C GLN A 57 -0.39 10.04 -12.97
N ARG A 58 0.02 9.36 -14.05
CA ARG A 58 -0.42 7.98 -14.34
C ARG A 58 0.07 7.01 -13.27
N PHE A 59 1.36 7.09 -12.91
CA PHE A 59 1.96 6.25 -11.90
C PHE A 59 1.28 6.45 -10.53
N SER A 60 1.12 7.69 -10.09
CA SER A 60 0.46 8.01 -8.81
C SER A 60 -0.99 7.53 -8.77
N SER A 61 -1.74 7.76 -9.85
CA SER A 61 -3.11 7.30 -9.96
C SER A 61 -3.23 5.77 -9.94
N ASN A 62 -2.26 5.06 -10.55
CA ASN A 62 -2.21 3.60 -10.51
C ASN A 62 -1.95 3.10 -9.08
N LEU A 63 -0.96 3.67 -8.39
CA LEU A 63 -0.65 3.30 -7.01
C LEU A 63 -1.84 3.51 -6.06
N ILE A 64 -2.52 4.66 -6.15
CA ILE A 64 -3.69 4.97 -5.31
C ILE A 64 -4.82 3.96 -5.54
N ARG A 65 -5.08 3.57 -6.79
CA ARG A 65 -6.10 2.56 -7.10
C ARG A 65 -5.70 1.16 -6.63
N ARG A 66 -4.42 0.82 -6.72
CA ARG A 66 -3.90 -0.51 -6.38
C ARG A 66 -3.82 -0.73 -4.87
N TYR A 67 -3.42 0.30 -4.12
CA TYR A 67 -3.22 0.24 -2.68
C TYR A 67 -4.27 1.12 -1.99
N ALA A 68 -5.49 0.60 -1.93
CA ALA A 68 -6.57 1.26 -1.20
C ALA A 68 -6.24 1.41 0.29
N ALA A 69 -6.77 2.48 0.90
CA ALA A 69 -6.66 2.71 2.33
C ALA A 69 -7.20 1.50 3.12
N GLY A 70 -6.49 1.09 4.16
CA GLY A 70 -6.82 -0.05 5.01
C GLY A 70 -6.23 -1.39 4.57
N SER A 71 -5.60 -1.46 3.38
CA SER A 71 -4.80 -2.62 2.96
C SER A 71 -3.60 -2.83 3.88
N ALA A 72 -3.16 -4.07 4.05
CA ALA A 72 -2.02 -4.36 4.92
C ALA A 72 -0.72 -3.81 4.30
N LEU A 73 0.08 -3.07 5.08
CA LEU A 73 1.31 -2.45 4.61
C LEU A 73 2.30 -3.51 4.08
N SER A 74 2.40 -4.65 4.76
CA SER A 74 3.25 -5.78 4.35
C SER A 74 2.87 -6.34 2.98
N VAL A 75 1.57 -6.37 2.66
CA VAL A 75 1.06 -6.86 1.38
C VAL A 75 1.40 -5.88 0.25
N ALA A 76 1.26 -4.57 0.48
CA ALA A 76 1.68 -3.55 -0.49
C ALA A 76 3.19 -3.60 -0.75
N VAL A 77 4.00 -3.73 0.30
CA VAL A 77 5.47 -3.85 0.17
C VAL A 77 5.88 -5.12 -0.58
N ALA A 78 5.23 -6.26 -0.32
CA ALA A 78 5.53 -7.52 -1.02
C ALA A 78 5.20 -7.42 -2.51
N ASP A 79 4.08 -6.80 -2.86
CA ASP A 79 3.69 -6.57 -4.25
C ASP A 79 4.63 -5.59 -4.96
N LEU A 80 5.03 -4.50 -4.30
CA LEU A 80 6.05 -3.57 -4.83
C LEU A 80 7.39 -4.28 -5.09
N ARG A 81 7.83 -5.15 -4.18
CA ARG A 81 9.06 -5.96 -4.36
C ARG A 81 8.95 -6.93 -5.53
N THR A 82 7.80 -7.56 -5.70
CA THR A 82 7.50 -8.42 -6.86
C THR A 82 7.60 -7.62 -8.16
N ASN A 83 7.26 -6.33 -8.11
CA ASN A 83 7.39 -5.37 -9.20
C ASN A 83 8.76 -4.66 -9.27
N GLN A 84 9.79 -5.25 -8.65
CA GLN A 84 11.19 -4.79 -8.69
C GLN A 84 11.45 -3.45 -7.98
N PHE A 85 10.58 -3.06 -7.04
CA PHE A 85 10.88 -1.95 -6.14
C PHE A 85 11.70 -2.45 -4.94
N LEU A 86 12.75 -1.70 -4.61
CA LEU A 86 13.53 -1.87 -3.39
C LEU A 86 12.90 -1.01 -2.29
N CYS A 87 12.41 -1.66 -1.23
CA CYS A 87 11.66 -1.02 -0.15
C CYS A 87 12.49 -0.90 1.13
N VAL A 88 12.52 0.31 1.69
CA VAL A 88 13.21 0.64 2.94
C VAL A 88 12.30 1.50 3.82
N ALA A 89 12.32 1.24 5.13
CA ALA A 89 11.77 2.16 6.11
C ALA A 89 12.77 3.32 6.25
N PRO A 90 12.37 4.58 6.04
CA PRO A 90 13.28 5.69 6.19
C PRO A 90 13.71 5.88 7.64
N ALA A 91 14.91 6.41 7.85
CA ALA A 91 15.41 6.72 9.19
C ALA A 91 14.51 7.77 9.85
N ALA A 92 14.08 7.49 11.09
CA ALA A 92 13.35 8.45 11.90
C ALA A 92 14.18 9.74 12.11
N GLY A 93 13.53 10.91 12.07
CA GLY A 93 14.13 12.17 12.50
C GLY A 93 14.55 13.16 11.42
N ARG A 94 14.25 12.92 10.12
CA ARG A 94 14.27 14.00 9.13
C ARG A 94 12.92 14.72 9.18
N GLY A 95 12.92 16.01 9.51
CA GLY A 95 11.70 16.79 9.73
C GLY A 95 10.65 16.67 8.61
N GLY A 96 9.38 16.81 8.98
CA GLY A 96 8.23 16.57 8.12
C GLY A 96 7.38 15.38 8.59
N ASP A 97 6.47 14.93 7.73
CA ASP A 97 5.64 13.72 7.89
C ASP A 97 6.26 12.59 7.03
N PRO A 98 7.27 11.85 7.54
CA PRO A 98 7.97 10.85 6.75
C PRO A 98 7.07 9.64 6.47
N PRO A 99 7.17 9.03 5.28
CA PRO A 99 6.48 7.77 5.01
C PRO A 99 7.04 6.65 5.87
N ASP A 100 6.21 5.69 6.26
CA ASP A 100 6.64 4.47 6.94
C ASP A 100 7.44 3.54 6.03
N GLN A 101 7.19 3.60 4.72
CA GLN A 101 7.94 2.85 3.71
C GLN A 101 8.19 3.68 2.45
N VAL A 102 9.43 3.63 1.96
CA VAL A 102 9.82 4.15 0.64
C VAL A 102 10.27 2.99 -0.21
N CYS A 103 9.53 2.72 -1.28
CA CYS A 103 9.83 1.71 -2.27
C CYS A 103 10.30 2.39 -3.56
N ARG A 104 11.51 2.08 -4.03
CA ARG A 104 12.12 2.71 -5.20
C ARG A 104 12.44 1.70 -6.29
N ARG A 105 12.09 2.02 -7.53
CA ARG A 105 12.52 1.30 -8.73
C ARG A 105 13.31 2.24 -9.63
N GLN A 106 14.40 1.75 -10.20
CA GLN A 106 15.18 2.49 -11.19
C GLN A 106 15.27 1.72 -12.49
N GLN A 107 15.25 2.45 -13.61
CA GLN A 107 15.51 1.91 -14.93
C GLN A 107 16.44 2.86 -15.68
N VAL A 108 17.53 2.32 -16.21
CA VAL A 108 18.46 3.07 -17.06
C VAL A 108 18.16 2.71 -18.51
N GLU A 109 17.82 3.69 -19.34
CA GLU A 109 17.56 3.49 -20.76
C GLU A 109 17.99 4.75 -21.53
N ALA A 110 18.62 4.57 -22.69
CA ALA A 110 19.06 5.67 -23.58
C ALA A 110 19.86 6.79 -22.88
N GLY A 111 20.73 6.44 -21.92
CA GLY A 111 21.55 7.42 -21.19
C GLY A 111 20.79 8.23 -20.13
N CYS A 112 19.55 7.86 -19.83
CA CYS A 112 18.74 8.44 -18.77
C CYS A 112 18.45 7.42 -17.66
N THR A 113 18.50 7.88 -16.41
CA THR A 113 18.02 7.14 -15.24
C THR A 113 16.61 7.62 -14.90
N HIS A 114 15.66 6.70 -14.99
CA HIS A 114 14.27 6.87 -14.58
C HIS A 114 14.11 6.28 -13.19
N THR A 115 13.53 7.04 -12.26
CA THR A 115 13.34 6.63 -10.88
C THR A 115 11.88 6.80 -10.47
N TRP A 116 11.24 5.71 -10.06
CA TRP A 116 9.92 5.72 -9.46
C TRP A 116 10.02 5.48 -7.97
N GLN A 117 9.23 6.20 -7.18
CA GLN A 117 9.12 5.97 -5.75
C GLN A 117 7.65 5.84 -5.35
N ALA A 118 7.32 4.78 -4.63
CA ALA A 118 6.07 4.65 -3.90
C ALA A 118 6.35 4.93 -2.42
N HIS A 119 5.74 5.99 -1.90
CA HIS A 119 5.76 6.32 -0.48
C HIS A 119 4.46 5.83 0.14
N LEU A 120 4.55 5.04 1.21
CA LEU A 120 3.42 4.47 1.92
C LEU A 120 3.44 4.97 3.36
N TRP A 121 2.28 5.40 3.85
CA TRP A 121 2.08 5.79 5.24
C TRP A 121 1.10 4.84 5.93
N ASP A 122 1.26 4.72 7.24
CA ASP A 122 0.42 4.01 8.18
C ASP A 122 0.00 4.96 9.31
N ASP A 123 -0.86 5.91 8.97
CA ASP A 123 -1.45 6.83 9.95
C ASP A 123 -2.64 6.19 10.69
N ALA A 124 -2.95 4.92 10.40
CA ALA A 124 -4.13 4.27 10.92
C ALA A 124 -3.92 3.87 12.39
N PRO A 125 -4.88 4.16 13.28
CA PRO A 125 -4.80 3.68 14.66
C PRO A 125 -4.95 2.15 14.69
N GLY A 126 -4.06 1.48 15.42
CA GLY A 126 -4.15 0.04 15.64
C GLY A 126 -2.78 -0.64 15.77
N VAL A 127 -2.81 -1.95 16.05
CA VAL A 127 -1.60 -2.77 16.20
C VAL A 127 -1.11 -3.38 14.88
N ALA A 128 -1.93 -3.35 13.83
CA ALA A 128 -1.62 -3.96 12.55
C ALA A 128 -1.33 -2.89 11.52
N ALA A 129 -0.13 -2.94 10.92
CA ALA A 129 0.31 -1.90 10.01
C ALA A 129 -0.48 -1.88 8.70
N LYS A 130 -1.01 -0.72 8.33
CA LYS A 130 -1.89 -0.54 7.17
C LYS A 130 -1.38 0.57 6.26
N VAL A 131 -1.84 0.57 5.03
CA VAL A 131 -1.69 1.72 4.14
C VAL A 131 -2.83 2.68 4.45
N SER A 132 -2.53 3.89 4.93
CA SER A 132 -3.49 5.00 5.06
C SER A 132 -3.43 5.95 3.87
N ARG A 133 -2.21 6.21 3.37
CA ARG A 133 -1.94 7.09 2.24
C ARG A 133 -0.85 6.51 1.36
N VAL A 134 -0.89 6.88 0.09
CA VAL A 134 0.12 6.54 -0.90
C VAL A 134 0.45 7.76 -1.74
N ARG A 135 1.73 7.92 -2.07
CA ARG A 135 2.21 8.93 -3.01
C ARG A 135 3.17 8.29 -4.00
N GLY A 136 2.91 8.50 -5.28
CA GLY A 136 3.85 8.21 -6.35
C GLY A 136 4.75 9.40 -6.63
N LEU A 137 6.03 9.14 -6.85
CA LEU A 137 6.99 10.12 -7.39
C LEU A 137 7.69 9.52 -8.60
N TYR A 138 8.09 10.40 -9.51
CA TYR A 138 8.89 10.07 -10.68
C TYR A 138 9.95 11.15 -10.90
N ASP A 139 11.17 10.71 -11.21
CA ASP A 139 12.31 11.55 -11.55
C ASP A 139 13.02 10.98 -12.77
N LYS A 140 13.48 11.84 -13.67
CA LYS A 140 14.25 11.48 -14.87
C LYS A 140 15.53 12.32 -14.88
N ARG A 141 16.69 11.65 -14.93
CA ARG A 141 18.00 12.32 -15.02
C ARG A 141 18.77 11.77 -16.22
N CYS A 142 19.09 12.60 -17.21
CA CYS A 142 19.89 12.18 -18.34
C CYS A 142 21.35 12.62 -18.18
N ALA A 143 22.29 11.86 -18.75
CA ALA A 143 23.72 12.19 -18.68
C ALA A 143 24.03 13.60 -19.25
N ALA A 144 23.26 14.06 -20.25
CA ALA A 144 23.37 15.41 -20.81
C ALA A 144 23.01 16.52 -19.80
N ASP A 145 22.17 16.23 -18.80
CA ASP A 145 21.75 17.20 -17.78
C ASP A 145 22.79 17.34 -16.65
N GLY A 146 23.79 16.44 -16.59
CA GLY A 146 24.86 16.45 -15.59
C GLY A 146 26.17 17.10 -16.06
N GLY A 147 26.27 17.49 -17.34
CA GLY A 147 27.50 18.02 -17.95
C GLY A 147 27.63 19.54 -17.99
N LEU A 148 26.60 20.30 -17.60
CA LEU A 148 26.58 21.77 -17.70
C LEU A 148 27.05 22.51 -16.43
N LEU A 149 27.87 21.87 -15.59
CA LEU A 149 28.62 22.56 -14.51
C LEU A 149 30.15 22.35 -14.60
N GLY A 150 30.65 21.83 -15.73
CA GLY A 150 32.07 21.88 -16.09
C GLY A 150 32.32 23.06 -17.03
N GLY A 151 32.24 24.30 -16.52
CA GLY A 151 32.78 25.45 -17.25
C GLY A 151 34.31 25.32 -17.35
N PRO A 152 34.94 25.71 -18.47
CA PRO A 152 36.40 25.74 -18.56
C PRO A 152 36.95 26.79 -17.60
N GLY A 153 37.80 26.35 -16.68
CA GLY A 153 38.69 27.16 -15.85
C GLY A 153 40.09 26.57 -15.92
#